data_AF-A0A8B9EMR5-F1
#
_entry.id   AF-A0A8B9EMR5-F1
#
_cell.length_a   1.000
_cell.length_b   1.000
_cell.length_c   1.000
_cell.angle_alpha   90.00
_cell.angle_beta   90.00
_cell.angle_gamma   90.00
#
_symmetry.space_group_name_H-M   'P 1'
#
loop_
_entity.id
_entity.type
_entity.pdbx_description
1 polymer ?
#
loop_
_entity_poly.entity_id
_entity_poly.type
_entity_poly.pdbx_seq_one_letter_code
_entity_poly.pdbx_strand_id
1 'polypeptide(L)'
;MAADTSVEILQKVLENEILQTTKVVEEHLDAEMQKLDQMDEDELERLKQRRLEALKKAKQQKQEWLSKGHGEYREIPSERDFFQEVKESKNVVCHFYRDTTFRCQIMDKHLTVLAKKHVETKFLKLNAEKSPFLCERLRIKVIPTLALIKDGKSQDYVVGFTDLGNTDDFTTETLEWRLGCADIINYSGNLMEPPFQNQKKFGTSFTKLEKKTIRGKIYDSDSDDD
;
A
#
# COMPACT_ATOMS: atom_id res chain seq x y z
N MET A 1 27.64 15.91 37.32
CA MET A 1 27.17 17.26 36.90
C MET A 1 27.56 17.65 35.48
N ALA A 2 28.22 16.80 34.66
CA ALA A 2 28.61 17.15 33.27
C ALA A 2 27.62 16.66 32.18
N ALA A 3 26.80 15.64 32.48
CA ALA A 3 25.84 15.08 31.52
C ALA A 3 24.63 16.00 31.27
N ASP A 4 24.26 16.82 32.26
CA ASP A 4 23.08 17.70 32.22
C ASP A 4 23.28 18.89 31.27
N THR A 5 24.48 19.48 31.30
CA THR A 5 24.87 20.61 30.44
C THR A 5 24.93 20.22 28.96
N SER A 6 25.24 18.95 28.68
CA SER A 6 25.36 18.42 27.31
C SER A 6 24.00 18.32 26.63
N VAL A 7 22.97 17.93 27.39
CA VAL A 7 21.57 17.81 26.93
C VAL A 7 20.96 19.20 26.71
N GLU A 8 21.23 20.16 27.60
CA GLU A 8 20.81 21.56 27.40
C GLU A 8 21.44 22.21 26.16
N ILE A 9 22.71 21.94 25.88
CA ILE A 9 23.39 22.47 24.69
C ILE A 9 22.77 21.87 23.42
N LEU A 10 22.51 20.56 23.39
CA LEU A 10 21.83 19.88 22.28
C LEU A 10 20.41 20.39 22.07
N GLN A 11 19.67 20.63 23.16
CA GLN A 11 18.32 21.20 23.08
C GLN A 11 18.34 22.62 22.50
N LYS A 12 19.27 23.47 22.95
CA LYS A 12 19.43 24.83 22.42
C LYS A 12 19.85 24.85 20.94
N VAL A 13 20.71 23.91 20.52
CA VAL A 13 21.13 23.80 19.12
C VAL A 13 19.96 23.37 18.24
N LEU A 14 19.18 22.37 18.67
CA LEU A 14 18.00 21.90 17.96
C LEU A 14 16.91 22.98 17.86
N GLU A 15 16.63 23.70 18.95
CA GLU A 15 15.71 24.84 18.96
C GLU A 15 16.15 25.91 17.96
N ASN A 16 17.45 26.23 17.92
CA ASN A 16 17.97 27.24 17.01
C ASN A 16 17.89 26.77 15.55
N GLU A 17 18.17 25.50 15.26
CA GLU A 17 18.06 24.92 13.92
C GLU A 17 16.61 24.87 13.41
N ILE A 18 15.66 24.48 14.28
CA ILE A 18 14.23 24.55 13.98
C ILE A 18 13.84 26.00 13.69
N LEU A 19 14.27 26.95 14.52
CA LEU A 19 13.93 28.36 14.37
C LEU A 19 14.51 28.99 13.10
N GLN A 20 15.72 28.61 12.70
CA GLN A 20 16.31 28.99 11.41
C GLN A 20 15.54 28.39 10.24
N THR A 21 15.15 27.11 10.35
CA THR A 21 14.37 26.43 9.32
C THR A 21 13.00 27.07 9.15
N THR A 22 12.32 27.42 10.25
CA THR A 22 11.02 28.11 10.22
C THR A 22 11.15 29.49 9.57
N LYS A 23 12.18 30.26 9.91
CA LYS A 23 12.43 31.58 9.28
C LYS A 23 12.66 31.47 7.77
N VAL A 24 13.46 30.49 7.32
CA VAL A 24 13.70 30.27 5.88
C VAL A 24 12.40 29.88 5.16
N VAL A 25 11.54 29.09 5.81
CA VAL A 25 10.22 28.73 5.26
C VAL A 25 9.28 29.93 5.21
N GLU A 26 9.26 30.77 6.26
CA GLU A 26 8.49 32.01 6.31
C GLU A 26 8.93 33.00 5.23
N GLU A 27 10.25 33.24 5.09
CA GLU A 27 10.80 34.12 4.05
C GLU A 27 10.49 33.61 2.63
N HIS A 28 10.50 32.28 2.43
CA HIS A 28 10.12 31.68 1.15
C HIS A 28 8.63 31.88 0.86
N LEU A 29 7.77 31.70 1.87
CA LEU A 29 6.32 31.93 1.76
C LEU A 29 6.01 33.41 1.50
N ASP A 30 6.68 34.33 2.19
CA ASP A 30 6.53 35.78 2.02
C ASP A 30 6.96 36.24 0.62
N ALA A 31 8.06 35.69 0.10
CA ALA A 31 8.51 35.97 -1.25
C ALA A 31 7.53 35.43 -2.32
N GLU A 32 6.93 34.26 -2.09
CA GLU A 32 5.93 33.70 -3.01
C GLU A 32 4.61 34.47 -2.95
N MET A 33 4.19 34.95 -1.77
CA MET A 33 3.04 35.84 -1.61
C MET A 33 3.26 37.19 -2.30
N GLN A 34 4.41 37.84 -2.11
CA GLN A 34 4.73 39.09 -2.81
C GLN A 34 4.74 38.91 -4.33
N LYS A 35 5.22 37.76 -4.80
CA LYS A 35 5.20 37.44 -6.23
C LYS A 35 3.76 37.31 -6.73
N LEU A 36 2.86 36.66 -5.99
CA LEU A 36 1.44 36.55 -6.33
C LEU A 36 0.71 37.90 -6.32
N ASP A 37 1.04 38.80 -5.38
CA ASP A 37 0.47 40.15 -5.32
C ASP A 37 0.99 41.07 -6.42
N GLN A 38 2.19 40.77 -6.97
CA GLN A 38 2.80 41.48 -8.09
C GLN A 38 2.49 40.85 -9.46
N MET A 39 1.77 39.72 -9.52
CA MET A 39 1.37 39.12 -10.79
C MET A 39 0.34 40.00 -11.49
N ASP A 40 0.62 40.32 -12.75
CA ASP A 40 -0.31 41.07 -13.60
C ASP A 40 -1.62 40.30 -13.79
N GLU A 41 -2.73 41.01 -14.00
CA GLU A 41 -4.07 40.44 -14.19
C GLU A 41 -4.09 39.41 -15.34
N ASP A 42 -3.32 39.66 -16.40
CA ASP A 42 -3.09 38.76 -17.53
C ASP A 42 -2.36 37.46 -17.14
N GLU A 43 -1.40 37.52 -16.21
CA GLU A 43 -0.66 36.35 -15.75
C GLU A 43 -1.53 35.46 -14.85
N LEU A 44 -2.33 36.11 -13.98
CA LEU A 44 -3.33 35.42 -13.17
C LEU A 44 -4.39 34.74 -14.04
N GLU A 45 -4.82 35.38 -15.13
CA GLU A 45 -5.76 34.79 -16.08
C GLU A 45 -5.16 33.57 -16.82
N ARG A 46 -3.90 33.66 -17.26
CA ARG A 46 -3.19 32.50 -17.85
C ARG A 46 -3.04 31.34 -16.87
N LEU A 47 -2.77 31.61 -15.59
CA LEU A 47 -2.67 30.58 -14.56
C LEU A 47 -4.03 29.89 -14.32
N LYS A 48 -5.12 30.67 -14.27
CA LYS A 48 -6.49 30.14 -14.18
C LYS A 48 -6.83 29.26 -15.38
N GLN A 49 -6.54 29.70 -16.60
CA GLN A 49 -6.75 28.93 -17.82
C GLN A 49 -5.99 27.60 -17.78
N ARG A 50 -4.70 27.61 -17.41
CA ARG A 50 -3.89 26.39 -17.29
C ARG A 50 -4.47 25.40 -16.28
N ARG A 51 -4.90 25.85 -15.11
CA ARG A 51 -5.53 24.99 -14.09
C ARG A 51 -6.87 24.44 -14.56
N LEU A 52 -7.69 25.27 -15.21
CA LEU A 52 -8.97 24.84 -15.77
C LEU A 52 -8.80 23.76 -16.85
N GLU A 53 -7.82 23.93 -17.73
CA GLU A 53 -7.49 22.94 -18.75
C GLU A 53 -7.00 21.63 -18.13
N ALA A 54 -6.12 21.70 -17.12
CA ALA A 54 -5.65 20.51 -16.41
C ALA A 54 -6.79 19.75 -15.72
N LEU A 55 -7.69 20.47 -15.04
CA LEU A 55 -8.89 19.90 -14.42
C LEU A 55 -9.82 19.26 -15.47
N LYS A 56 -10.02 19.93 -16.61
CA LYS A 56 -10.85 19.41 -17.70
C LYS A 56 -10.26 18.12 -18.28
N LYS A 57 -8.95 18.09 -18.54
CA LYS A 57 -8.23 16.89 -19.02
C LYS A 57 -8.31 15.75 -18.03
N ALA A 58 -8.06 16.00 -16.74
CA ALA A 58 -8.15 14.99 -15.69
C ALA A 58 -9.58 14.41 -15.57
N LYS A 59 -10.60 15.26 -15.65
CA LYS A 59 -12.00 14.83 -15.65
C LYS A 59 -12.33 13.96 -16.86
N GLN A 60 -11.90 14.35 -18.06
CA GLN A 60 -12.12 13.59 -19.29
C GLN A 60 -11.41 12.23 -19.24
N GLN A 61 -10.16 12.20 -18.78
CA GLN A 61 -9.40 10.95 -18.61
C GLN A 61 -10.07 10.02 -17.61
N LYS A 62 -10.53 10.55 -16.46
CA LYS A 62 -11.30 9.76 -15.49
C LYS A 62 -12.58 9.19 -16.08
N GLN A 63 -13.30 9.97 -16.89
CA GLN A 63 -14.51 9.48 -17.59
C GLN A 63 -14.17 8.36 -18.59
N GLU A 64 -13.05 8.48 -19.32
CA GLU A 64 -12.58 7.44 -20.23
C GLU A 64 -12.27 6.14 -19.48
N TRP A 65 -11.55 6.22 -18.35
CA TRP A 65 -11.29 5.05 -17.51
C TRP A 65 -12.57 4.39 -17.02
N LEU A 66 -13.53 5.17 -16.52
CA LEU A 66 -14.83 4.65 -16.10
C LEU A 66 -15.59 4.00 -17.27
N SER A 67 -15.53 4.58 -18.47
CA SER A 67 -16.16 3.99 -19.66
C SER A 67 -15.55 2.66 -20.08
N LYS A 68 -14.25 2.46 -19.79
CA LYS A 68 -13.53 1.19 -19.99
C LYS A 68 -13.79 0.22 -18.83
N GLY A 69 -14.59 0.58 -17.84
CA GLY A 69 -14.87 -0.24 -16.66
C GLY A 69 -13.70 -0.32 -15.67
N HIS A 70 -12.94 0.77 -15.51
CA HIS A 70 -12.11 0.99 -14.33
C HIS A 70 -13.00 1.45 -13.17
N GLY A 71 -12.49 1.41 -11.94
CA GLY A 71 -13.29 1.79 -10.76
C GLY A 71 -14.04 0.63 -10.10
N GLU A 72 -14.03 -0.54 -10.74
CA GLU A 72 -14.65 -1.77 -10.25
C GLU A 72 -13.65 -2.93 -10.22
N TYR A 73 -13.96 -3.90 -9.37
CA TYR A 73 -13.23 -5.16 -9.29
C TYR A 73 -14.12 -6.26 -9.88
N ARG A 74 -13.75 -6.77 -11.07
CA ARG A 74 -14.55 -7.76 -11.79
C ARG A 74 -13.75 -9.01 -12.18
N GLU A 75 -14.47 -10.11 -12.32
CA GLU A 75 -13.94 -11.35 -12.88
C GLU A 75 -13.96 -11.30 -14.41
N ILE A 76 -12.86 -11.74 -15.02
CA ILE A 76 -12.79 -11.98 -16.46
C ILE A 76 -12.94 -13.48 -16.74
N PRO A 77 -13.78 -13.89 -17.71
CA PRO A 77 -14.15 -15.29 -17.87
C PRO A 77 -13.11 -16.11 -18.63
N SER A 78 -12.23 -15.47 -19.40
CA SER A 78 -11.24 -16.17 -20.23
C SER A 78 -9.90 -15.45 -20.34
N GLU A 79 -8.87 -16.21 -20.71
CA GLU A 79 -7.51 -15.70 -20.97
C GLU A 79 -7.47 -14.74 -22.16
N ARG A 80 -8.36 -14.91 -23.14
CA ARG A 80 -8.45 -14.00 -24.28
C ARG A 80 -8.85 -12.60 -23.81
N ASP A 81 -9.82 -12.53 -22.90
CA ASP A 81 -10.33 -11.26 -22.42
C ASP A 81 -9.26 -10.53 -21.59
N PHE A 82 -8.42 -11.26 -20.84
CA PHE A 82 -7.24 -10.67 -20.17
C PHE A 82 -6.37 -9.84 -21.13
N PHE A 83 -6.04 -10.36 -22.31
CA PHE A 83 -5.21 -9.63 -23.27
C PHE A 83 -5.92 -8.40 -23.83
N GLN A 84 -7.24 -8.46 -24.02
CA GLN A 84 -8.01 -7.30 -24.44
C GLN A 84 -7.97 -6.21 -23.36
N GLU A 85 -8.21 -6.58 -22.11
CA GLU A 85 -8.23 -5.63 -20.99
C GLU A 85 -6.88 -4.93 -20.79
N VAL A 86 -5.78 -5.70 -20.90
CA VAL A 86 -4.40 -5.22 -20.83
C VAL A 86 -4.05 -4.30 -22.01
N LYS A 87 -4.64 -4.51 -23.19
CA LYS A 87 -4.41 -3.66 -24.36
C LYS A 87 -5.15 -2.32 -24.24
N GLU A 88 -6.33 -2.32 -23.65
CA GLU A 88 -7.19 -1.13 -23.55
C GLU A 88 -6.80 -0.18 -22.41
N SER A 89 -6.00 -0.67 -21.45
CA SER A 89 -5.69 0.01 -20.20
C SER A 89 -4.18 0.04 -19.94
N LYS A 90 -3.68 1.19 -19.49
CA LYS A 90 -2.25 1.38 -19.23
C LYS A 90 -1.76 0.57 -18.04
N ASN A 91 -2.50 0.65 -16.93
CA ASN A 91 -2.19 -0.02 -15.68
C ASN A 91 -3.26 -1.07 -15.39
N VAL A 92 -2.84 -2.32 -15.19
CA VAL A 92 -3.73 -3.44 -14.85
C VAL A 92 -3.15 -4.24 -13.70
N VAL A 93 -3.99 -4.53 -12.71
CA VAL A 93 -3.72 -5.46 -11.62
C VAL A 93 -4.66 -6.64 -11.79
N CYS A 94 -4.09 -7.82 -12.02
CA CYS A 94 -4.87 -9.05 -12.19
C CYS A 94 -4.61 -10.01 -11.04
N HIS A 95 -5.66 -10.34 -10.28
CA HIS A 95 -5.65 -11.33 -9.21
C HIS A 95 -5.89 -12.73 -9.78
N PHE A 96 -4.83 -13.53 -9.79
CA PHE A 96 -4.92 -14.97 -10.06
C PHE A 96 -5.37 -15.67 -8.78
N TYR A 97 -6.58 -16.22 -8.81
CA TYR A 97 -7.25 -16.75 -7.63
C TYR A 97 -7.73 -18.19 -7.82
N ARG A 98 -8.12 -18.82 -6.72
CA ARG A 98 -8.80 -20.12 -6.67
C ARG A 98 -9.88 -20.09 -5.61
N ASP A 99 -11.08 -20.61 -5.93
CA ASP A 99 -12.26 -20.55 -5.04
C ASP A 99 -12.04 -21.24 -3.69
N THR A 100 -11.22 -22.30 -3.66
CA THR A 100 -10.95 -23.09 -2.45
C THR A 100 -9.94 -22.43 -1.50
N THR A 101 -9.29 -21.33 -1.90
CA THR A 101 -8.22 -20.69 -1.13
C THR A 101 -8.76 -19.49 -0.36
N PHE A 102 -8.89 -19.60 0.97
CA PHE A 102 -9.38 -18.52 1.84
C PHE A 102 -8.63 -17.19 1.67
N ARG A 103 -7.30 -17.23 1.50
CA ARG A 103 -6.48 -16.04 1.26
C ARG A 103 -6.86 -15.24 0.00
N CYS A 104 -7.47 -15.88 -0.99
CA CYS A 104 -8.02 -15.16 -2.15
C CYS A 104 -9.18 -14.26 -1.75
N GLN A 105 -10.03 -14.70 -0.82
CA GLN A 105 -11.17 -13.90 -0.35
C GLN A 105 -10.73 -12.67 0.44
N ILE A 106 -9.61 -12.78 1.17
CA ILE A 106 -8.98 -11.62 1.83
C ILE A 106 -8.53 -10.62 0.76
N MET A 107 -7.81 -11.10 -0.26
CA MET A 107 -7.35 -10.25 -1.36
C MET A 107 -8.51 -9.56 -2.08
N ASP A 108 -9.61 -10.29 -2.35
CA ASP A 108 -10.81 -9.76 -2.99
C ASP A 108 -11.39 -8.56 -2.22
N LYS A 109 -11.41 -8.61 -0.87
CA LYS A 109 -11.90 -7.51 -0.03
C LYS A 109 -11.07 -6.24 -0.23
N HIS A 110 -9.75 -6.35 -0.17
CA HIS A 110 -8.86 -5.19 -0.32
C HIS A 110 -8.91 -4.63 -1.74
N LEU A 111 -8.87 -5.48 -2.76
CA LEU A 111 -8.93 -5.06 -4.16
C LEU A 111 -10.26 -4.39 -4.51
N THR A 112 -11.38 -4.83 -3.92
CA THR A 112 -12.69 -4.18 -4.11
C THR A 112 -12.68 -2.73 -3.60
N VAL A 113 -12.00 -2.46 -2.50
CA VAL A 113 -11.85 -1.09 -1.96
C VAL A 113 -10.90 -0.28 -2.83
N LEU A 114 -9.75 -0.85 -3.20
CA LEU A 114 -8.72 -0.16 -3.99
C LEU A 114 -9.19 0.17 -5.40
N ALA A 115 -10.00 -0.69 -6.03
CA ALA A 115 -10.54 -0.44 -7.36
C ALA A 115 -11.34 0.86 -7.43
N LYS A 116 -12.12 1.16 -6.39
CA LYS A 116 -12.91 2.41 -6.32
C LYS A 116 -12.04 3.65 -6.09
N LYS A 117 -10.92 3.48 -5.39
CA LYS A 117 -9.98 4.56 -5.04
C LYS A 117 -9.07 4.92 -6.23
N HIS A 118 -8.56 3.90 -6.93
CA HIS A 118 -7.57 4.02 -7.99
C HIS A 118 -8.18 3.74 -9.36
N VAL A 119 -8.92 4.72 -9.89
CA VAL A 119 -9.61 4.60 -11.19
C VAL A 119 -8.62 4.66 -12.36
N GLU A 120 -7.40 5.12 -12.14
CA GLU A 120 -6.31 5.08 -13.13
C GLU A 120 -5.83 3.66 -13.45
N THR A 121 -6.17 2.69 -12.59
CA THR A 121 -5.69 1.32 -12.65
C THR A 121 -6.87 0.36 -12.70
N LYS A 122 -6.79 -0.59 -13.64
CA LYS A 122 -7.85 -1.58 -13.81
C LYS A 122 -7.60 -2.77 -12.91
N PHE A 123 -8.59 -3.11 -12.07
CA PHE A 123 -8.50 -4.24 -11.16
C PHE A 123 -9.38 -5.39 -11.65
N LEU A 124 -8.76 -6.53 -11.90
CA LEU A 124 -9.40 -7.71 -12.47
C LEU A 124 -9.08 -8.94 -11.62
N LYS A 125 -9.91 -9.98 -11.73
CA LYS A 125 -9.58 -11.31 -11.23
C LYS A 125 -9.80 -12.37 -12.28
N LEU A 126 -8.96 -13.40 -12.23
CA LEU A 126 -8.98 -14.51 -13.17
C LEU A 126 -8.78 -15.82 -12.41
N ASN A 127 -9.65 -16.79 -12.65
CA ASN A 127 -9.56 -18.10 -12.01
C ASN A 127 -8.36 -18.86 -12.61
N ALA A 128 -7.37 -19.17 -11.77
CA ALA A 128 -6.13 -19.81 -12.20
C ALA A 128 -6.36 -21.23 -12.76
N GLU A 129 -7.37 -21.96 -12.28
CA GLU A 129 -7.68 -23.32 -12.75
C GLU A 129 -8.30 -23.30 -14.15
N LYS A 130 -9.01 -22.23 -14.51
CA LYS A 130 -9.61 -22.03 -15.83
C LYS A 130 -8.66 -21.33 -16.81
N SER A 131 -7.46 -20.97 -16.38
CA SER A 131 -6.51 -20.16 -17.16
C SER A 131 -5.07 -20.68 -17.06
N PRO A 132 -4.82 -21.94 -17.46
CA PRO A 132 -3.51 -22.58 -17.32
C PRO A 132 -2.43 -21.95 -18.21
N PHE A 133 -2.77 -21.47 -19.41
CA PHE A 133 -1.79 -20.89 -20.33
C PHE A 133 -1.24 -19.57 -19.80
N LEU A 134 -2.08 -18.70 -19.23
CA LEU A 134 -1.63 -17.48 -18.57
C LEU A 134 -0.83 -17.79 -17.30
N CYS A 135 -1.24 -18.78 -16.53
CA CYS A 135 -0.50 -19.19 -15.34
C CYS A 135 0.91 -19.68 -15.70
N GLU A 136 1.06 -20.46 -16.77
CA GLU A 136 2.36 -20.90 -17.26
C GLU A 136 3.18 -19.71 -17.81
N ARG A 137 2.57 -18.89 -18.68
CA ARG A 137 3.23 -17.76 -19.35
C ARG A 137 3.75 -16.71 -18.36
N LEU A 138 2.96 -16.40 -17.34
CA LEU A 138 3.30 -15.45 -16.27
C LEU A 138 3.99 -16.12 -15.07
N ARG A 139 4.24 -17.43 -15.15
CA ARG A 139 4.91 -18.24 -14.11
C ARG A 139 4.23 -18.15 -12.73
N ILE A 140 2.90 -18.14 -12.72
CA ILE A 140 2.08 -18.15 -11.51
C ILE A 140 2.13 -19.54 -10.88
N LYS A 141 2.87 -19.67 -9.78
CA LYS A 141 3.05 -20.94 -9.04
C LYS A 141 2.32 -20.98 -7.70
N VAL A 142 2.03 -19.80 -7.14
CA VAL A 142 1.44 -19.62 -5.81
C VAL A 142 0.16 -18.81 -5.95
N ILE A 143 -0.85 -19.10 -5.13
CA ILE A 143 -2.13 -18.40 -5.13
C ILE A 143 -2.42 -17.96 -3.68
N PRO A 144 -2.89 -16.72 -3.43
CA PRO A 144 -3.16 -15.66 -4.42
C PRO A 144 -1.88 -15.06 -5.00
N THR A 145 -1.91 -14.66 -6.28
CA THR A 145 -0.86 -13.83 -6.89
C THR A 145 -1.49 -12.66 -7.65
N LEU A 146 -0.95 -11.46 -7.46
CA LEU A 146 -1.28 -10.30 -8.28
C LEU A 146 -0.22 -10.13 -9.35
N ALA A 147 -0.62 -10.12 -10.61
CA ALA A 147 0.23 -9.67 -11.71
C ALA A 147 0.03 -8.17 -11.93
N LEU A 148 1.11 -7.39 -11.83
CA LEU A 148 1.10 -5.94 -12.02
C LEU A 148 1.62 -5.66 -13.43
N ILE A 149 0.75 -5.14 -14.30
CA ILE A 149 1.01 -4.96 -15.73
C ILE A 149 0.90 -3.49 -16.08
N LYS A 150 2.00 -2.93 -16.60
CA LYS A 150 2.10 -1.54 -17.02
C LYS A 150 2.50 -1.48 -18.48
N ASP A 151 1.77 -0.71 -19.27
CA ASP A 151 1.99 -0.54 -20.71
C ASP A 151 2.07 -1.89 -21.46
N GLY A 152 1.18 -2.83 -21.09
CA GLY A 152 1.11 -4.17 -21.69
C GLY A 152 2.24 -5.13 -21.30
N LYS A 153 3.12 -4.74 -20.37
CA LYS A 153 4.23 -5.57 -19.88
C LYS A 153 4.08 -5.87 -18.40
N SER A 154 4.37 -7.10 -18.00
CA SER A 154 4.47 -7.48 -16.59
C SER A 154 5.62 -6.73 -15.94
N GLN A 155 5.31 -5.85 -15.01
CA GLN A 155 6.28 -5.03 -14.31
C GLN A 155 6.73 -5.70 -13.01
N ASP A 156 5.79 -6.23 -12.25
CA ASP A 156 6.05 -6.83 -10.93
C ASP A 156 4.92 -7.80 -10.53
N TYR A 157 5.13 -8.54 -9.45
CA TYR A 157 4.16 -9.48 -8.87
C TYR A 157 4.08 -9.33 -7.36
N VAL A 158 2.87 -9.45 -6.81
CA VAL A 158 2.66 -9.66 -5.37
C VAL A 158 2.29 -11.13 -5.18
N VAL A 159 3.20 -11.91 -4.60
CA VAL A 159 3.06 -13.36 -4.47
C VAL A 159 2.66 -13.73 -3.05
N GLY A 160 1.45 -14.26 -2.90
CA GLY A 160 0.87 -14.55 -1.58
C GLY A 160 0.86 -13.29 -0.71
N PHE A 161 1.13 -13.46 0.59
CA PHE A 161 1.18 -12.36 1.56
C PHE A 161 2.61 -12.07 2.03
N THR A 162 3.63 -12.62 1.39
CA THR A 162 5.04 -12.46 1.82
C THR A 162 5.44 -10.98 1.88
N ASP A 163 5.12 -10.22 0.83
CA ASP A 163 5.35 -8.78 0.75
C ASP A 163 4.38 -7.97 1.62
N LEU A 164 3.38 -8.63 2.19
CA LEU A 164 2.31 -8.05 2.99
C LEU A 164 2.46 -8.34 4.48
N GLY A 165 3.69 -8.61 4.94
CA GLY A 165 3.99 -8.93 6.33
C GLY A 165 3.68 -10.39 6.72
N ASN A 166 3.33 -11.23 5.74
CA ASN A 166 3.00 -12.65 5.90
C ASN A 166 1.92 -12.92 6.96
N THR A 167 0.96 -12.00 7.05
CA THR A 167 -0.20 -12.07 7.94
C THR A 167 -1.48 -12.06 7.11
N ASP A 168 -2.53 -12.70 7.62
CA ASP A 168 -3.85 -12.69 6.99
C ASP A 168 -4.64 -11.40 7.31
N ASP A 169 -4.20 -10.64 8.32
CA ASP A 169 -4.86 -9.42 8.84
C ASP A 169 -4.18 -8.12 8.37
N PHE A 170 -3.59 -8.11 7.17
CA PHE A 170 -2.94 -6.92 6.65
C PHE A 170 -3.95 -5.81 6.28
N THR A 171 -3.53 -4.54 6.32
CA THR A 171 -4.44 -3.42 6.02
C THR A 171 -4.55 -3.14 4.53
N THR A 172 -5.64 -2.50 4.10
CA THR A 172 -5.76 -2.06 2.69
C THR A 172 -4.63 -1.10 2.30
N GLU A 173 -4.19 -0.24 3.22
CA GLU A 173 -3.09 0.72 3.03
C GLU A 173 -1.76 0.02 2.76
N THR A 174 -1.54 -1.12 3.39
CA THR A 174 -0.40 -2.00 3.13
C THR A 174 -0.36 -2.44 1.67
N LEU A 175 -1.49 -2.94 1.16
CA LEU A 175 -1.56 -3.42 -0.21
C LEU A 175 -1.45 -2.24 -1.18
N GLU A 176 -2.09 -1.13 -0.85
CA GLU A 176 -1.98 0.13 -1.58
C GLU A 176 -0.51 0.58 -1.69
N TRP A 177 0.21 0.64 -0.57
CA TRP A 177 1.63 0.99 -0.56
C TRP A 177 2.46 0.05 -1.44
N ARG A 178 2.23 -1.27 -1.35
CA ARG A 178 2.96 -2.26 -2.16
C ARG A 178 2.72 -2.10 -3.66
N LEU A 179 1.48 -1.76 -4.06
CA LEU A 179 1.14 -1.42 -5.43
C LEU A 179 1.79 -0.08 -5.84
N GLY A 180 1.81 0.90 -4.95
CA GLY A 180 2.49 2.18 -5.14
C GLY A 180 3.99 2.02 -5.40
N CYS A 181 4.67 1.14 -4.66
CA CYS A 181 6.09 0.83 -4.88
C CYS A 181 6.37 0.28 -6.29
N ALA A 182 5.40 -0.41 -6.89
CA ALA A 182 5.49 -0.91 -8.26
C ALA A 182 5.10 0.15 -9.30
N ASP A 183 4.73 1.37 -8.89
CA ASP A 183 4.28 2.45 -9.77
C ASP A 183 3.09 2.03 -10.66
N ILE A 184 2.24 1.13 -10.14
CA ILE A 184 1.03 0.65 -10.83
C ILE A 184 -0.21 1.47 -10.46
N ILE A 185 -0.16 2.24 -9.39
CA ILE A 185 -1.22 3.16 -8.94
C ILE A 185 -0.62 4.53 -8.62
N ASN A 186 -1.44 5.57 -8.60
CA ASN A 186 -1.04 6.89 -8.15
C ASN A 186 -1.08 6.93 -6.61
N TYR A 187 0.02 6.53 -5.98
CA TYR A 187 0.14 6.53 -4.53
C TYR A 187 0.49 7.92 -4.00
N SER A 188 -0.27 8.41 -3.02
CA SER A 188 -0.09 9.74 -2.41
C SER A 188 0.74 9.72 -1.12
N GLY A 189 1.11 8.54 -0.60
CA GLY A 189 1.84 8.39 0.65
C GLY A 189 3.36 8.34 0.47
N ASN A 190 4.08 8.17 1.58
CA ASN A 190 5.53 8.00 1.56
C ASN A 190 5.91 6.56 1.21
N LEU A 191 6.56 6.36 0.07
CA LEU A 191 7.01 5.03 -0.38
C LEU A 191 8.17 4.47 0.47
N MET A 192 8.92 5.32 1.18
CA MET A 192 10.06 4.91 2.00
C MET A 192 9.66 4.37 3.38
N GLU A 193 8.42 4.62 3.80
CA GLU A 193 7.91 4.22 5.11
C GLU A 193 6.79 3.20 4.95
N PRO A 194 7.11 1.89 4.94
CA PRO A 194 6.09 0.86 4.84
C PRO A 194 5.14 0.91 6.05
N PRO A 195 3.81 0.84 5.84
CA PRO A 195 2.82 0.97 6.92
C PRO A 195 2.92 -0.14 7.99
N PHE A 196 3.61 -1.25 7.70
CA PHE A 196 3.84 -2.35 8.64
C PHE A 196 4.78 -2.04 9.80
N GLN A 197 5.67 -1.04 9.67
CA GLN A 197 6.68 -0.77 10.70
C GLN A 197 6.07 -0.31 12.03
N ASN A 198 4.85 0.25 12.00
CA ASN A 198 4.15 0.70 13.20
C ASN A 198 3.34 -0.39 13.92
N GLN A 199 3.14 -1.56 13.32
CA GLN A 199 2.33 -2.62 13.95
C GLN A 199 3.11 -3.46 14.99
N LYS A 200 4.43 -3.31 15.11
CA LYS A 200 5.26 -4.07 16.07
C LYS A 200 5.37 -3.50 17.49
N LYS A 201 4.60 -2.46 17.85
CA LYS A 201 4.68 -1.83 19.20
C LYS A 201 3.43 -1.92 20.08
N PHE A 202 2.53 -2.89 19.84
CA PHE A 202 1.47 -3.19 20.80
C PHE A 202 1.34 -4.70 21.00
N GLY A 203 1.88 -5.21 22.12
CA GLY A 203 1.45 -6.50 22.66
C GLY A 203 2.49 -7.61 22.84
N THR A 204 3.71 -7.34 23.32
CA THR A 204 4.43 -8.37 24.11
C THR A 204 4.05 -8.23 25.58
N SER A 205 2.86 -8.71 25.93
CA SER A 205 2.61 -9.12 27.32
C SER A 205 3.45 -10.36 27.58
N PHE A 206 4.68 -10.14 28.05
CA PHE A 206 5.45 -11.16 28.75
C PHE A 206 4.61 -11.60 29.95
N THR A 207 3.88 -12.71 29.83
CA THR A 207 3.41 -13.43 31.00
C THR A 207 4.65 -14.03 31.68
N LYS A 208 5.15 -13.27 32.65
CA LYS A 208 6.18 -13.67 33.60
C LYS A 208 5.73 -14.99 34.23
N LEU A 209 6.28 -16.10 33.74
CA LEU A 209 6.06 -17.43 34.33
C LEU A 209 6.72 -17.41 35.71
N GLU A 210 5.90 -17.35 36.76
CA GLU A 210 6.37 -17.47 38.14
C GLU A 210 6.96 -18.87 38.35
N LYS A 211 8.25 -18.93 38.67
CA LYS A 211 8.91 -20.16 39.13
C LYS A 211 8.33 -20.54 40.49
N LYS A 212 7.42 -21.51 40.52
CA LYS A 212 7.06 -22.21 41.76
C LYS A 212 8.10 -23.28 42.05
N THR A 213 8.87 -23.07 43.11
CA THR A 213 9.77 -24.05 43.72
C THR A 213 8.94 -25.20 44.30
N ILE A 214 9.00 -26.38 43.69
CA ILE A 214 8.36 -27.60 44.21
C ILE A 214 9.28 -28.20 45.28
N ARG A 215 8.88 -28.08 46.54
CA ARG A 215 9.49 -28.75 47.69
C ARG A 215 8.52 -29.84 48.16
N GLY A 216 8.85 -31.11 47.87
CA GLY A 216 8.51 -32.29 48.68
C GLY A 216 7.18 -33.02 48.42
N LYS A 217 7.29 -34.28 47.98
CA LYS A 217 6.58 -35.54 48.40
C LYS A 217 6.59 -36.51 47.21
N ILE A 218 7.56 -37.43 47.15
CA ILE A 218 7.47 -38.83 47.61
C ILE A 218 6.24 -39.52 47.00
N TYR A 219 6.51 -40.35 46.00
CA TYR A 219 5.60 -41.38 45.48
C TYR A 219 6.23 -42.75 45.74
N ASP A 220 5.32 -43.71 45.91
CA ASP A 220 5.44 -45.16 45.75
C ASP A 220 5.71 -46.01 47.01
N SER A 221 4.71 -46.79 47.42
CA SER A 221 4.66 -48.22 47.04
C SER A 221 3.40 -48.90 47.62
N ASP A 222 2.57 -49.34 46.67
CA ASP A 222 1.87 -50.63 46.55
C ASP A 222 0.81 -51.07 47.57
N SER A 223 -0.41 -51.18 47.01
CA SER A 223 -1.52 -51.99 47.47
C SER A 223 -1.53 -53.26 46.60
N ASP A 224 -1.46 -54.43 47.22
CA ASP A 224 -2.00 -55.69 46.67
C ASP A 224 -2.55 -56.50 47.85
N ASP A 225 -3.82 -56.91 47.69
CA ASP A 225 -4.59 -57.79 48.56
C ASP A 225 -4.21 -59.28 48.33
N ASP A 226 -4.39 -60.08 49.40
CA ASP A 226 -4.35 -61.55 49.55
C ASP A 226 -3.00 -62.31 49.53
#